data_AF-A0A7K3ZRS3-F1
#
_entry.id   AF-A0A7K3ZRS3-F1
#
_cell.length_a   1.000
_cell.length_b   1.000
_cell.length_c   1.000
_cell.angle_alpha   90.00
_cell.angle_beta   90.00
_cell.angle_gamma   90.00
#
_symmetry.space_group_name_H-M   'P 1'
#
loop_
_entity.id
_entity.type
_entity.pdbx_description
1 polymer ?
#
loop_
_entity_poly.entity_id
_entity_poly.type
_entity_poly.pdbx_seq_one_letter_code
_entity_poly.pdbx_strand_id
1 'polypeptide(L)'
;MTVYLSSIVGSPSIGVYSIATENVVVIPVMVPQDKAQEFATWLKADLIYTSVAGSVLVGSFVCANSNGMLLPHSVRAEELERIKAVYKGNITVMETKKTAYGNLVLCNDKGAAVDPRFKPNDLKIISDTLGVEVVPTEIAALPYVGSLACVTNKGVLAHPMLKEEEKKILESALKVPVEVGTINCGIPYVGTGLIANSQAAVAGSMTTGPEMFIIGNALDVVQEEKS
;
A
#
# COMPACT_ATOMS: atom_id res chain seq x y z
N MET A 1 -0.27 12.52 -17.66
CA MET A 1 0.43 12.33 -16.36
C MET A 1 -0.39 11.36 -15.54
N THR A 2 0.20 10.23 -15.16
CA THR A 2 -0.48 9.10 -14.49
C THR A 2 -0.28 9.09 -12.98
N VAL A 3 0.31 10.18 -12.46
CA VAL A 3 0.40 10.49 -11.03
C VAL A 3 -0.59 11.60 -10.73
N TYR A 4 -1.56 11.33 -9.87
CA TYR A 4 -2.60 12.28 -9.46
C TYR A 4 -2.31 12.83 -8.07
N LEU A 5 -2.70 14.08 -7.82
CA LEU A 5 -2.58 14.70 -6.49
C LEU A 5 -3.95 14.76 -5.83
N SER A 6 -4.05 14.28 -4.59
CA SER A 6 -5.30 14.36 -3.83
C SER A 6 -5.06 14.40 -2.33
N SER A 7 -6.15 14.55 -1.58
CA SER A 7 -6.15 14.61 -0.12
C SER A 7 -7.34 13.84 0.43
N ILE A 8 -7.20 13.20 1.58
CA ILE A 8 -8.28 12.47 2.24
C ILE A 8 -8.50 13.09 3.62
N VAL A 9 -9.74 13.49 3.91
CA VAL A 9 -10.14 14.18 5.15
C VAL A 9 -9.28 15.43 5.46
N GLY A 10 -8.88 16.16 4.42
CA GLY A 10 -8.03 17.35 4.54
C GLY A 10 -6.55 17.06 4.84
N SER A 11 -6.14 15.80 4.84
CA SER A 11 -4.75 15.37 5.04
C SER A 11 -4.09 14.93 3.73
N PRO A 12 -2.81 15.28 3.49
CA PRO A 12 -2.04 14.77 2.37
C PRO A 12 -1.56 13.31 2.59
N SER A 13 -1.74 12.75 3.79
CA SER A 13 -1.36 11.37 4.11
C SER A 13 -2.40 10.35 3.64
N ILE A 14 -2.68 10.31 2.34
CA ILE A 14 -3.75 9.49 1.76
C ILE A 14 -3.55 7.98 1.96
N GLY A 15 -2.31 7.50 2.03
CA GLY A 15 -1.99 6.08 2.25
C GLY A 15 -2.27 5.59 3.67
N VAL A 16 -2.47 6.51 4.63
CA VAL A 16 -2.97 6.16 5.97
C VAL A 16 -4.45 5.78 5.92
N TYR A 17 -5.21 6.44 5.05
CA TYR A 17 -6.66 6.29 4.96
C TYR A 17 -7.10 5.30 3.90
N SER A 18 -6.27 5.00 2.92
CA SER A 18 -6.65 4.20 1.77
C SER A 18 -5.55 3.24 1.37
N ILE A 19 -5.94 2.16 0.70
CA ILE A 19 -5.02 1.18 0.10
C ILE A 19 -5.48 0.90 -1.33
N ALA A 20 -4.51 0.72 -2.23
CA ALA A 20 -4.73 0.32 -3.60
C ALA A 20 -4.05 -1.03 -3.87
N THR A 21 -4.73 -1.88 -4.61
CA THR A 21 -4.16 -3.06 -5.27
C THR A 21 -4.38 -2.93 -6.78
N GLU A 22 -4.01 -3.95 -7.55
CA GLU A 22 -4.33 -3.97 -8.98
C GLU A 22 -5.84 -4.02 -9.25
N ASN A 23 -6.60 -4.67 -8.37
CA ASN A 23 -8.01 -4.96 -8.61
C ASN A 23 -8.96 -4.08 -7.80
N VAL A 24 -8.54 -3.65 -6.60
CA VAL A 24 -9.44 -2.92 -5.69
C VAL A 24 -8.75 -1.70 -5.06
N VAL A 25 -9.55 -0.69 -4.75
CA VAL A 25 -9.14 0.42 -3.89
C VAL A 25 -10.08 0.48 -2.69
N VAL A 26 -9.53 0.53 -1.47
CA VAL A 26 -10.34 0.62 -0.25
C VAL A 26 -10.28 2.04 0.28
N ILE A 27 -11.45 2.67 0.42
CA ILE A 27 -11.58 4.06 0.90
C ILE A 27 -12.65 4.11 1.99
N PRO A 28 -12.41 4.82 3.11
CA PRO A 28 -13.33 4.90 4.22
C PRO A 28 -14.56 5.72 3.88
N VAL A 29 -15.68 5.36 4.52
CA VAL A 29 -16.99 5.98 4.35
C VAL A 29 -17.06 7.47 4.73
N MET A 30 -16.01 8.00 5.38
CA MET A 30 -15.92 9.42 5.71
C MET A 30 -15.55 10.29 4.50
N VAL A 31 -14.98 9.70 3.45
CA VAL A 31 -14.65 10.40 2.21
C VAL A 31 -15.92 10.52 1.37
N PRO A 32 -16.24 11.70 0.79
CA PRO A 32 -17.37 11.83 -0.13
C PRO A 32 -17.33 10.77 -1.23
N GLN A 33 -18.46 10.12 -1.50
CA GLN A 33 -18.53 8.98 -2.42
C GLN A 33 -18.01 9.31 -3.82
N ASP A 34 -18.32 10.51 -4.33
CA ASP A 34 -17.83 10.98 -5.63
C ASP A 34 -16.30 11.01 -5.68
N LYS A 35 -15.66 11.48 -4.61
CA LYS A 35 -14.21 11.50 -4.47
C LYS A 35 -13.63 10.10 -4.32
N ALA A 36 -14.30 9.21 -3.58
CA ALA A 36 -13.87 7.82 -3.49
C ALA A 36 -13.92 7.11 -4.86
N GLN A 37 -14.95 7.40 -5.66
CA GLN A 37 -15.10 6.86 -7.01
C GLN A 37 -14.07 7.43 -7.99
N GLU A 38 -13.66 8.68 -7.80
CA GLU A 38 -12.59 9.31 -8.57
C GLU A 38 -11.26 8.55 -8.41
N PHE A 39 -10.90 8.18 -7.17
CA PHE A 39 -9.70 7.38 -6.89
C PHE A 39 -9.75 6.01 -7.59
N ALA A 40 -10.90 5.33 -7.51
CA ALA A 40 -11.13 4.06 -8.19
C ALA A 40 -10.99 4.19 -9.71
N THR A 41 -11.46 5.30 -10.28
CA THR A 41 -11.35 5.60 -11.71
C THR A 41 -9.92 5.84 -12.14
N TRP A 42 -9.15 6.63 -11.38
CA TRP A 42 -7.74 6.89 -11.65
C TRP A 42 -6.89 5.62 -11.60
N LEU A 43 -7.11 4.79 -10.59
CA LEU A 43 -6.40 3.53 -10.39
C LEU A 43 -6.95 2.39 -11.25
N LYS A 44 -8.10 2.57 -11.94
CA LYS A 44 -8.80 1.53 -12.71
C LYS A 44 -9.07 0.26 -11.91
N ALA A 45 -9.49 0.44 -10.66
CA ALA A 45 -9.74 -0.63 -9.70
C ALA A 45 -11.15 -0.50 -9.10
N ASP A 46 -11.73 -1.60 -8.62
CA ASP A 46 -13.06 -1.60 -8.01
C ASP A 46 -13.04 -0.92 -6.64
N LEU A 47 -14.03 -0.06 -6.38
CA LEU A 47 -14.13 0.66 -5.11
C LEU A 47 -14.72 -0.23 -4.01
N ILE A 48 -13.98 -0.37 -2.92
CA ILE A 48 -14.46 -0.90 -1.64
C ILE A 48 -14.66 0.26 -0.68
N TYR A 49 -15.92 0.66 -0.50
CA TYR A 49 -16.28 1.81 0.33
C TYR A 49 -16.65 1.37 1.75
N THR A 50 -15.65 1.27 2.64
CA THR A 50 -15.82 0.77 4.00
C THR A 50 -14.77 1.31 4.98
N SER A 51 -15.13 1.43 6.25
CA SER A 51 -14.18 1.56 7.36
C SER A 51 -13.60 0.20 7.74
N VAL A 52 -12.54 0.20 8.54
CA VAL A 52 -12.00 -1.01 9.18
C VAL A 52 -11.80 -0.75 10.66
N ALA A 53 -12.32 -1.65 11.49
CA ALA A 53 -12.32 -1.54 12.94
C ALA A 53 -13.06 -0.29 13.47
N GLY A 54 -14.07 0.19 12.72
CA GLY A 54 -14.78 1.43 13.02
C GLY A 54 -13.91 2.69 12.86
N SER A 55 -12.78 2.59 12.18
CA SER A 55 -11.83 3.69 11.98
C SER A 55 -11.68 4.04 10.49
N VAL A 56 -11.28 5.28 10.24
CA VAL A 56 -10.97 5.79 8.89
C VAL A 56 -9.57 5.41 8.42
N LEU A 57 -8.72 4.87 9.30
CA LEU A 57 -7.30 4.57 9.02
C LEU A 57 -7.15 3.22 8.30
N VAL A 58 -7.90 3.02 7.21
CA VAL A 58 -7.95 1.73 6.50
C VAL A 58 -6.56 1.33 6.00
N GLY A 59 -5.82 2.26 5.41
CA GLY A 59 -4.49 1.99 4.88
C GLY A 59 -3.45 1.64 5.95
N SER A 60 -3.66 2.03 7.21
CA SER A 60 -2.81 1.56 8.32
C SER A 60 -3.15 0.13 8.78
N PHE A 61 -4.43 -0.25 8.73
CA PHE A 61 -4.90 -1.53 9.24
C PHE A 61 -4.85 -2.66 8.22
N VAL A 62 -5.04 -2.35 6.94
CA VAL A 62 -5.20 -3.33 5.87
C VAL A 62 -3.92 -3.43 5.06
N CYS A 63 -3.54 -4.66 4.73
CA CYS A 63 -2.54 -4.95 3.70
C CYS A 63 -3.14 -5.96 2.72
N ALA A 64 -3.00 -5.71 1.42
CA ALA A 64 -3.62 -6.53 0.39
C ALA A 64 -2.81 -6.54 -0.90
N ASN A 65 -2.92 -7.63 -1.64
CA ASN A 65 -2.53 -7.73 -3.04
C ASN A 65 -3.71 -8.28 -3.86
N SER A 66 -3.48 -8.74 -5.09
CA SER A 66 -4.52 -9.31 -5.93
C SER A 66 -5.04 -10.67 -5.42
N ASN A 67 -4.26 -11.38 -4.61
CA ASN A 67 -4.54 -12.74 -4.16
C ASN A 67 -5.19 -12.81 -2.78
N GLY A 68 -4.76 -11.96 -1.85
CA GLY A 68 -5.34 -11.91 -0.51
C GLY A 68 -5.22 -10.58 0.22
N MET A 69 -5.98 -10.49 1.31
CA MET A 69 -6.12 -9.31 2.16
C MET A 69 -6.04 -9.72 3.63
N LEU A 70 -5.20 -8.99 4.38
CA LEU A 70 -5.02 -9.11 5.81
C LEU A 70 -5.83 -8.05 6.53
N LEU A 71 -6.63 -8.48 7.50
CA LEU A 71 -7.47 -7.61 8.33
C LEU A 71 -7.15 -7.82 9.82
N PRO A 72 -7.30 -6.79 10.66
CA PRO A 72 -7.15 -6.93 12.10
C PRO A 72 -8.35 -7.64 12.72
N HIS A 73 -8.14 -8.33 13.85
CA HIS A 73 -9.18 -8.97 14.66
C HIS A 73 -10.32 -8.02 15.09
N SER A 74 -10.06 -6.71 15.09
CA SER A 74 -11.03 -5.67 15.44
C SER A 74 -11.99 -5.30 14.30
N VAL A 75 -11.87 -5.92 13.11
CA VAL A 75 -12.79 -5.68 11.98
C VAL A 75 -14.22 -6.08 12.34
N ARG A 76 -15.19 -5.25 11.98
CA ARG A 76 -16.61 -5.53 12.24
C ARG A 76 -17.19 -6.44 11.16
N ALA A 77 -18.23 -7.21 11.52
CA ALA A 77 -18.90 -8.11 10.57
C ALA A 77 -19.45 -7.36 9.35
N GLU A 78 -20.08 -6.20 9.57
CA GLU A 78 -20.61 -5.33 8.51
C GLU A 78 -19.52 -4.81 7.54
N GLU A 79 -18.32 -4.52 8.07
CA GLU A 79 -17.17 -4.08 7.26
C GLU A 79 -16.63 -5.24 6.43
N LEU A 80 -16.53 -6.43 7.05
CA LEU A 80 -16.07 -7.65 6.40
C LEU A 80 -17.02 -8.08 5.26
N GLU A 81 -18.34 -7.96 5.44
CA GLU A 81 -19.32 -8.25 4.39
C GLU A 81 -19.17 -7.33 3.19
N ARG A 82 -18.94 -6.02 3.41
CA ARG A 82 -18.69 -5.06 2.32
C ARG A 82 -17.41 -5.38 1.55
N ILE A 83 -16.34 -5.76 2.27
CA ILE A 83 -15.08 -6.17 1.63
C ILE A 83 -15.32 -7.41 0.78
N LYS A 84 -15.97 -8.45 1.33
CA LYS A 84 -16.26 -9.71 0.63
C LYS A 84 -17.18 -9.56 -0.59
N ALA A 85 -18.02 -8.53 -0.62
CA ALA A 85 -18.91 -8.27 -1.75
C ALA A 85 -18.15 -7.89 -3.03
N VAL A 86 -16.96 -7.30 -2.89
CA VAL A 86 -16.15 -6.79 -4.01
C VAL A 86 -14.85 -7.56 -4.16
N TYR A 87 -14.15 -7.80 -3.05
CA TYR A 87 -12.86 -8.50 -3.04
C TYR A 87 -13.05 -10.01 -3.14
N LYS A 88 -12.49 -10.61 -4.19
CA LYS A 88 -12.60 -12.05 -4.49
C LYS A 88 -11.40 -12.88 -4.02
N GLY A 89 -10.38 -12.24 -3.45
CA GLY A 89 -9.20 -12.92 -2.93
C GLY A 89 -9.41 -13.56 -1.56
N ASN A 90 -8.36 -14.20 -1.05
CA ASN A 90 -8.36 -14.80 0.28
C ASN A 90 -8.34 -13.72 1.36
N ILE A 91 -9.30 -13.72 2.27
CA ILE A 91 -9.37 -12.72 3.35
C ILE A 91 -9.09 -13.43 4.67
N THR A 92 -8.03 -13.01 5.35
CA THR A 92 -7.68 -13.53 6.67
C THR A 92 -7.79 -12.44 7.73
N VAL A 93 -8.59 -12.71 8.76
CA VAL A 93 -8.65 -11.90 9.97
C VAL A 93 -7.60 -12.42 10.94
N MET A 94 -6.59 -11.62 11.20
CA MET A 94 -5.43 -12.03 11.99
C MET A 94 -5.67 -11.81 13.50
N GLU A 95 -5.60 -12.88 14.28
CA GLU A 95 -5.73 -12.88 15.74
C GLU A 95 -4.40 -12.59 16.46
N THR A 96 -3.77 -11.46 16.11
CA THR A 96 -2.50 -11.07 16.74
C THR A 96 -2.61 -9.73 17.48
N LYS A 97 -1.65 -9.47 18.38
CA LYS A 97 -1.51 -8.17 19.06
C LYS A 97 -1.12 -7.04 18.10
N LYS A 98 -0.48 -7.37 16.97
CA LYS A 98 -0.15 -6.40 15.93
C LYS A 98 -1.40 -6.21 15.07
N THR A 99 -1.81 -4.97 14.85
CA THR A 99 -3.05 -4.67 14.11
C THR A 99 -2.82 -3.81 12.88
N ALA A 100 -1.70 -3.09 12.82
CA ALA A 100 -1.38 -2.17 11.74
C ALA A 100 -0.70 -2.89 10.56
N TYR A 101 -1.39 -3.82 9.91
CA TYR A 101 -0.77 -4.62 8.85
C TYR A 101 -0.28 -3.78 7.67
N GLY A 102 -0.98 -2.69 7.32
CA GLY A 102 -0.53 -1.79 6.26
C GLY A 102 0.78 -1.05 6.57
N ASN A 103 1.12 -0.89 7.86
CA ASN A 103 2.41 -0.33 8.26
C ASN A 103 3.52 -1.39 8.32
N LEU A 104 3.15 -2.64 8.60
CA LEU A 104 4.09 -3.71 8.96
C LEU A 104 4.36 -4.70 7.82
N VAL A 105 3.55 -4.65 6.75
CA VAL A 105 3.61 -5.55 5.60
C VAL A 105 3.57 -4.70 4.33
N LEU A 106 4.54 -4.93 3.45
CA LEU A 106 4.63 -4.33 2.12
C LEU A 106 4.56 -5.47 1.10
N CYS A 107 3.54 -5.50 0.25
CA CYS A 107 3.36 -6.63 -0.68
C CYS A 107 2.92 -6.20 -2.07
N ASN A 108 3.30 -7.01 -3.05
CA ASN A 108 2.73 -7.00 -4.40
C ASN A 108 2.28 -8.43 -4.78
N ASP A 109 1.99 -8.68 -6.05
CA ASP A 109 1.53 -10.00 -6.50
C ASP A 109 2.68 -11.01 -6.67
N LYS A 110 3.93 -10.60 -6.47
CA LYS A 110 5.15 -11.41 -6.69
C LYS A 110 5.85 -11.80 -5.38
N GLY A 111 5.68 -11.00 -4.34
CA GLY A 111 6.41 -11.12 -3.07
C GLY A 111 5.94 -10.13 -2.01
N ALA A 112 6.40 -10.33 -0.78
CA ALA A 112 6.12 -9.46 0.34
C ALA A 112 7.35 -9.28 1.25
N ALA A 113 7.51 -8.05 1.75
CA ALA A 113 8.45 -7.67 2.79
C ALA A 113 7.69 -7.36 4.08
N VAL A 114 8.19 -7.81 5.23
CA VAL A 114 7.48 -7.68 6.52
C VAL A 114 8.40 -7.29 7.67
N ASP A 115 7.81 -6.73 8.73
CA ASP A 115 8.49 -6.46 10.00
C ASP A 115 9.21 -7.74 10.52
N PRO A 116 10.52 -7.69 10.80
CA PRO A 116 11.30 -8.84 11.29
C PRO A 116 10.83 -9.36 12.66
N ARG A 117 10.03 -8.59 13.38
CA ARG A 117 9.49 -8.94 14.70
C ARG A 117 8.22 -9.79 14.62
N PHE A 118 7.76 -10.20 13.44
CA PHE A 118 6.65 -11.15 13.32
C PHE A 118 7.08 -12.55 13.78
N LYS A 119 6.16 -13.29 14.39
CA LYS A 119 6.44 -14.68 14.78
C LYS A 119 6.42 -15.58 13.55
N PRO A 120 7.16 -16.70 13.53
CA PRO A 120 7.16 -17.64 12.42
C PRO A 120 5.76 -18.11 11.98
N ASN A 121 4.85 -18.33 12.94
CA ASN A 121 3.47 -18.70 12.62
C ASN A 121 2.71 -17.57 11.90
N ASP A 122 2.91 -16.32 12.31
CA ASP A 122 2.27 -15.16 11.69
C ASP A 122 2.78 -14.98 10.25
N LEU A 123 4.09 -15.16 10.03
CA LEU A 123 4.71 -15.11 8.70
C LEU A 123 4.10 -16.14 7.75
N LYS A 124 3.84 -17.36 8.24
CA LYS A 124 3.20 -18.42 7.46
C LYS A 124 1.78 -18.04 7.06
N ILE A 125 0.98 -17.52 7.99
CA ILE A 125 -0.39 -17.06 7.70
C ILE A 125 -0.38 -15.92 6.68
N ILE A 126 0.54 -14.98 6.80
CA ILE A 126 0.71 -13.86 5.85
C ILE A 126 1.05 -14.42 4.46
N SER A 127 1.99 -15.36 4.36
CA SER A 127 2.40 -15.98 3.10
C SER A 127 1.24 -16.75 2.45
N ASP A 128 0.54 -17.57 3.23
CA ASP A 128 -0.60 -18.37 2.77
C ASP A 128 -1.78 -17.49 2.33
N THR A 129 -2.00 -16.34 3.01
CA THR A 129 -3.07 -15.41 2.67
C THR A 129 -2.75 -14.64 1.39
N LEU A 130 -1.57 -14.03 1.30
CA LEU A 130 -1.16 -13.21 0.16
C LEU A 130 -0.73 -14.05 -1.05
N GLY A 131 -0.54 -15.36 -0.88
CA GLY A 131 -0.12 -16.28 -1.94
C GLY A 131 1.27 -15.97 -2.50
N VAL A 132 2.14 -15.35 -1.70
CA VAL A 132 3.48 -14.92 -2.11
C VAL A 132 4.53 -15.25 -1.06
N GLU A 133 5.79 -15.27 -1.48
CA GLU A 133 6.93 -15.43 -0.59
C GLU A 133 7.08 -14.20 0.31
N VAL A 134 7.30 -14.43 1.60
CA VAL A 134 7.40 -13.39 2.62
C VAL A 134 8.81 -13.35 3.18
N VAL A 135 9.46 -12.19 3.07
CA VAL A 135 10.83 -11.96 3.57
C VAL A 135 10.80 -10.92 4.70
N PRO A 136 11.24 -11.28 5.91
CA PRO A 136 11.36 -10.30 6.99
C PRO A 136 12.57 -9.38 6.76
N THR A 137 12.35 -8.06 6.79
CA THR A 137 13.41 -7.06 6.53
C THR A 137 13.10 -5.70 7.18
N GLU A 138 14.09 -4.83 7.23
CA GLU A 138 13.96 -3.45 7.69
C GLU A 138 14.20 -2.48 6.54
N ILE A 139 13.67 -1.27 6.66
CA ILE A 139 13.94 -0.16 5.74
C ILE A 139 14.52 0.98 6.56
N ALA A 140 15.73 1.43 6.23
CA ALA A 140 16.46 2.44 7.00
C ALA A 140 16.58 2.08 8.50
N ALA A 141 16.84 0.80 8.81
CA ALA A 141 16.87 0.25 10.18
C ALA A 141 15.56 0.39 10.98
N LEU A 142 14.43 0.49 10.30
CA LEU A 142 13.11 0.62 10.91
C LEU A 142 12.19 -0.55 10.52
N PRO A 143 11.36 -1.06 11.45
CA PRO A 143 10.59 -2.30 11.25
C PRO A 143 9.26 -2.10 10.49
N TYR A 144 8.80 -0.87 10.27
CA TYR A 144 7.49 -0.58 9.66
C TYR A 144 7.61 -0.38 8.14
N VAL A 145 7.94 -1.47 7.46
CA VAL A 145 8.25 -1.50 6.02
C VAL A 145 7.15 -0.91 5.13
N GLY A 146 5.87 -1.11 5.48
CA GLY A 146 4.74 -0.59 4.71
C GLY A 146 4.53 0.92 4.82
N SER A 147 4.98 1.54 5.92
CA SER A 147 4.96 3.01 6.03
C SER A 147 6.13 3.68 5.30
N LEU A 148 7.23 2.94 5.11
CA LEU A 148 8.49 3.46 4.59
C LEU A 148 8.65 3.29 3.08
N ALA A 149 7.81 2.47 2.46
CA ALA A 149 7.84 2.24 1.04
C ALA A 149 6.44 2.02 0.47
N CYS A 150 6.30 2.25 -0.83
CA CYS A 150 5.13 1.91 -1.63
C CYS A 150 5.57 0.99 -2.77
N VAL A 151 4.81 -0.05 -3.05
CA VAL A 151 5.16 -1.07 -4.04
C VAL A 151 4.04 -1.27 -5.06
N THR A 152 4.41 -1.52 -6.31
CA THR A 152 3.54 -2.04 -7.36
C THR A 152 4.16 -3.31 -7.95
N ASN A 153 3.48 -3.94 -8.91
CA ASN A 153 4.07 -5.07 -9.65
C ASN A 153 5.22 -4.67 -10.58
N LYS A 154 5.49 -3.36 -10.72
CA LYS A 154 6.50 -2.80 -11.61
C LYS A 154 7.71 -2.21 -10.88
N GLY A 155 7.53 -1.66 -9.68
CA GLY A 155 8.61 -1.02 -8.94
C GLY A 155 8.24 -0.65 -7.52
N VAL A 156 9.24 -0.16 -6.78
CA VAL A 156 9.13 0.26 -5.38
C VAL A 156 9.71 1.66 -5.24
N LEU A 157 9.01 2.51 -4.50
CA LEU A 157 9.57 3.76 -3.97
C LEU A 157 9.73 3.62 -2.45
N ALA A 158 10.97 3.70 -1.98
CA ALA A 158 11.33 3.51 -0.57
C ALA A 158 11.95 4.77 0.07
N HIS A 159 12.12 4.71 1.38
CA HIS A 159 12.73 5.75 2.21
C HIS A 159 14.10 6.22 1.65
N PRO A 160 14.41 7.54 1.66
CA PRO A 160 15.64 8.09 1.06
C PRO A 160 16.94 7.57 1.70
N MET A 161 16.87 7.14 2.96
CA MET A 161 18.02 6.56 3.69
C MET A 161 18.06 5.03 3.65
N LEU A 162 17.42 4.40 2.67
CA LEU A 162 17.51 2.94 2.46
C LEU A 162 18.97 2.53 2.28
N LYS A 163 19.41 1.50 3.01
CA LYS A 163 20.78 0.97 2.86
C LYS A 163 20.88 0.07 1.64
N GLU A 164 22.06 0.00 1.04
CA GLU A 164 22.33 -0.85 -0.14
C GLU A 164 22.05 -2.34 0.12
N GLU A 165 22.33 -2.81 1.34
CA GLU A 165 22.04 -4.19 1.76
C GLU A 165 20.53 -4.44 1.85
N GLU A 166 19.79 -3.51 2.47
CA GLU A 166 18.33 -3.56 2.58
C GLU A 166 17.67 -3.49 1.20
N LYS A 167 18.22 -2.67 0.29
CA LYS A 167 17.76 -2.54 -1.10
C LYS A 167 17.82 -3.89 -1.83
N LYS A 168 18.95 -4.61 -1.75
CA LYS A 168 19.09 -5.93 -2.39
C LYS A 168 18.09 -6.95 -1.86
N ILE A 169 17.82 -6.92 -0.55
CA ILE A 169 16.83 -7.79 0.07
C ILE A 169 15.42 -7.44 -0.44
N LEU A 170 15.06 -6.17 -0.51
CA LEU A 170 13.77 -5.72 -1.03
C LEU A 170 13.57 -6.08 -2.51
N GLU A 171 14.58 -5.85 -3.35
CA GLU A 171 14.53 -6.21 -4.78
C GLU A 171 14.35 -7.72 -4.96
N SER A 172 15.05 -8.53 -4.17
CA SER A 172 14.91 -9.99 -4.20
C SER A 172 13.54 -10.45 -3.69
N ALA A 173 13.04 -9.84 -2.61
CA ALA A 173 11.77 -10.20 -2.00
C ALA A 173 10.58 -9.82 -2.90
N LEU A 174 10.55 -8.59 -3.43
CA LEU A 174 9.43 -8.02 -4.18
C LEU A 174 9.55 -8.27 -5.70
N LYS A 175 10.72 -8.73 -6.17
CA LYS A 175 11.01 -9.09 -7.58
C LYS A 175 10.77 -7.93 -8.55
N VAL A 176 11.06 -6.71 -8.10
CA VAL A 176 10.91 -5.44 -8.83
C VAL A 176 12.04 -4.48 -8.44
N PRO A 177 12.43 -3.54 -9.30
CA PRO A 177 13.44 -2.54 -8.99
C PRO A 177 13.00 -1.61 -7.84
N VAL A 178 13.97 -1.20 -7.02
CA VAL A 178 13.74 -0.30 -5.88
C VAL A 178 14.45 1.03 -6.10
N GLU A 179 13.66 2.10 -6.08
CA GLU A 179 14.13 3.48 -6.09
C GLU A 179 13.83 4.15 -4.74
N VAL A 180 14.53 5.26 -4.47
CA VAL A 180 14.39 5.99 -3.21
C VAL A 180 13.87 7.41 -3.46
N GLY A 181 13.07 7.93 -2.53
CA GLY A 181 12.56 9.28 -2.66
C GLY A 181 11.69 9.72 -1.49
N THR A 182 11.09 10.88 -1.63
CA THR A 182 10.21 11.48 -0.63
C THR A 182 8.84 11.77 -1.23
N ILE A 183 7.90 12.10 -0.36
CA ILE A 183 6.55 12.51 -0.74
C ILE A 183 6.11 13.71 0.09
N ASN A 184 5.07 14.43 -0.35
CA ASN A 184 4.45 15.49 0.44
C ASN A 184 5.45 16.58 0.92
N CYS A 185 6.33 17.04 0.03
CA CYS A 185 7.33 18.07 0.32
C CYS A 185 8.40 17.59 1.32
N GLY A 186 9.02 16.45 1.03
CA GLY A 186 10.19 15.94 1.75
C GLY A 186 9.89 14.94 2.87
N ILE A 187 8.66 14.48 3.02
CA ILE A 187 8.31 13.43 3.99
C ILE A 187 8.91 12.09 3.53
N PRO A 188 9.71 11.42 4.35
CA PRO A 188 10.40 10.20 3.94
C PRO A 188 9.56 8.92 4.13
N TYR A 189 8.39 9.03 4.75
CA TYR A 189 7.42 7.94 4.95
C TYR A 189 6.51 7.78 3.73
N VAL A 190 7.08 7.28 2.64
CA VAL A 190 6.43 7.23 1.32
C VAL A 190 5.05 6.58 1.35
N GLY A 191 4.91 5.43 2.03
CA GLY A 191 3.65 4.67 2.10
C GLY A 191 2.51 5.43 2.79
N THR A 192 2.80 6.46 3.59
CA THR A 192 1.75 7.27 4.24
C THR A 192 1.08 8.25 3.28
N GLY A 193 1.78 8.66 2.22
CA GLY A 193 1.32 9.68 1.28
C GLY A 193 1.05 9.16 -0.12
N LEU A 194 1.33 7.90 -0.40
CA LEU A 194 1.28 7.30 -1.74
C LEU A 194 0.45 6.04 -1.74
N ILE A 195 -0.46 5.92 -2.70
CA ILE A 195 -1.06 4.66 -3.09
C ILE A 195 -0.86 4.49 -4.60
N ALA A 196 -0.62 3.27 -5.04
CA ALA A 196 -0.35 3.02 -6.44
C ALA A 196 -0.67 1.58 -6.83
N ASN A 197 -0.83 1.38 -8.13
CA ASN A 197 -0.84 0.07 -8.77
C ASN A 197 -0.08 0.18 -10.10
N SER A 198 -0.14 -0.87 -10.93
CA SER A 198 0.57 -0.88 -12.22
C SER A 198 0.02 0.11 -13.25
N GLN A 199 -1.16 0.69 -13.02
CA GLN A 199 -1.84 1.60 -13.93
C GLN A 199 -1.57 3.07 -13.60
N ALA A 200 -1.64 3.44 -12.33
CA ALA A 200 -1.52 4.83 -11.88
C ALA A 200 -1.01 4.91 -10.44
N ALA A 201 -0.60 6.13 -10.06
CA ALA A 201 -0.29 6.47 -8.68
C ALA A 201 -1.13 7.67 -8.24
N VAL A 202 -1.56 7.68 -6.99
CA VAL A 202 -2.18 8.84 -6.34
C VAL A 202 -1.28 9.22 -5.18
N ALA A 203 -0.80 10.46 -5.19
CA ALA A 203 0.06 11.03 -4.17
C ALA A 203 -0.68 12.13 -3.40
N GLY A 204 -0.21 12.42 -2.19
CA GLY A 204 -0.77 13.46 -1.35
C GLY A 204 -0.62 14.86 -1.97
N SER A 205 -1.56 15.76 -1.67
CA SER A 205 -1.69 17.08 -2.29
C SER A 205 -0.50 18.02 -2.09
N MET A 206 0.41 17.71 -1.18
CA MET A 206 1.62 18.49 -0.92
C MET A 206 2.84 17.97 -1.71
N THR A 207 2.68 16.92 -2.50
CA THR A 207 3.76 16.33 -3.29
C THR A 207 4.20 17.28 -4.40
N THR A 208 5.50 17.50 -4.50
CA THR A 208 6.10 18.48 -5.42
C THR A 208 6.32 17.90 -6.82
N GLY A 209 6.51 18.76 -7.83
CA GLY A 209 6.80 18.34 -9.20
C GLY A 209 7.99 17.36 -9.33
N PRO A 210 9.15 17.64 -8.71
CA PRO A 210 10.27 16.70 -8.68
C PRO A 210 9.94 15.36 -8.03
N GLU A 211 9.19 15.36 -6.92
CA GLU A 211 8.76 14.12 -6.26
C GLU A 211 7.81 13.30 -7.16
N MET A 212 6.86 13.96 -7.85
CA MET A 212 5.98 13.28 -8.80
C MET A 212 6.76 12.63 -9.95
N PHE A 213 7.82 13.27 -10.44
CA PHE A 213 8.68 12.69 -11.47
C PHE A 213 9.40 11.43 -10.96
N ILE A 214 9.95 11.49 -9.74
CA ILE A 214 10.59 10.33 -9.11
C ILE A 214 9.57 9.19 -8.89
N ILE A 215 8.38 9.50 -8.36
CA ILE A 215 7.29 8.52 -8.17
C ILE A 215 6.92 7.85 -9.50
N GLY A 216 6.76 8.66 -10.55
CA GLY A 216 6.41 8.17 -11.87
C GLY A 216 7.41 7.14 -12.41
N ASN A 217 8.70 7.46 -12.29
CA ASN A 217 9.78 6.59 -12.76
C ASN A 217 9.95 5.36 -11.86
N ALA A 218 9.92 5.53 -10.54
CA ALA A 218 10.10 4.46 -9.57
C ALA A 218 9.03 3.37 -9.67
N LEU A 219 7.79 3.76 -9.96
CA LEU A 219 6.65 2.85 -10.05
C LEU A 219 6.31 2.46 -11.50
N ASP A 220 7.06 2.97 -12.49
CA ASP A 220 6.82 2.78 -13.93
C ASP A 220 5.35 3.05 -14.33
N VAL A 221 4.82 4.17 -13.83
CA VAL A 221 3.45 4.61 -14.16
C VAL A 221 3.44 5.71 -15.22
N VAL A 222 4.60 6.23 -15.64
CA VAL A 222 4.67 7.21 -16.74
C VAL A 222 4.41 6.47 -18.05
N GLN A 223 3.26 6.74 -18.69
CA GLN A 223 3.12 6.36 -20.10
C GLN A 223 4.01 7.28 -20.93
N GLU A 224 5.01 6.71 -21.62
CA GLU A 224 5.53 7.35 -22.81
C GLU A 224 4.34 7.57 -23.75
N GLU A 225 4.08 8.83 -24.13
CA GLU A 225 3.29 9.10 -25.32
C GLU A 225 4.03 8.45 -26.49
N LYS A 226 3.68 7.20 -26.82
CA LYS A 226 4.07 6.62 -28.10
C LYS A 226 3.39 7.46 -29.17
N SER A 227 4.18 8.40 -29.69
CA SER A 227 3.90 9.15 -30.92
C SER A 227 3.71 8.21 -32.10
#